data_AF-A0A015MZR9-F1
#
_entry.id   AF-A0A015MZR9-F1
#
_cell.length_a   1.000
_cell.length_b   1.000
_cell.length_c   1.000
_cell.angle_alpha   90.00
_cell.angle_beta   90.00
_cell.angle_gamma   90.00
#
_symmetry.space_group_name_H-M   'P 1'
#
loop_
_entity.id
_entity.type
_entity.pdbx_description
1 polymer ?
#
loop_
_entity_poly.entity_id
_entity_poly.type
_entity_poly.pdbx_seq_one_letter_code
_entity_poly.pdbx_strand_id
1 'polypeptide(L)'
;MAMNPSFNKWVKESPTLSSMCTLFSAIDIQILNTLSSDLFGLKIFSAPLTQRSKKIMLWGVFISIFVEDIPQIIIQGLYYNSVITYDLIPSLVLASGGLVIANKLVLRSYHTLLRWNHRRDKIREYNRNRRLSAASIRSIRSN
;
A
#
# COMPACT_ATOMS: atom_id res chain seq x y z
N MET A 1 -11.63 7.94 22.95
CA MET A 1 -11.18 7.62 21.57
C MET A 1 -11.69 8.72 20.66
N ALA A 2 -10.84 9.65 20.22
CA ALA A 2 -11.26 10.78 19.40
C ALA A 2 -11.63 10.28 18.00
N MET A 3 -12.91 10.07 17.75
CA MET A 3 -13.41 9.58 16.48
C MET A 3 -13.34 10.72 15.46
N ASN A 4 -12.59 10.53 14.37
CA ASN A 4 -12.53 11.52 13.30
C ASN A 4 -13.95 11.71 12.73
N PRO A 5 -14.55 12.91 12.85
CA PRO A 5 -15.95 13.11 12.47
C PRO A 5 -16.19 12.87 10.98
N SER A 6 -15.19 13.15 10.13
CA SER A 6 -15.23 12.86 8.69
C SER A 6 -15.22 11.36 8.40
N PHE A 7 -14.44 10.59 9.17
CA PHE A 7 -14.41 9.14 9.04
C PHE A 7 -15.73 8.50 9.47
N ASN A 8 -16.30 8.96 10.60
CA ASN A 8 -17.60 8.48 11.06
C ASN A 8 -18.72 8.78 10.06
N LYS A 9 -18.69 9.96 9.43
CA LYS A 9 -19.63 10.31 8.36
C LYS A 9 -19.49 9.37 7.16
N TRP A 10 -18.25 9.10 6.73
CA TRP A 10 -17.97 8.18 5.62
C TRP A 10 -18.42 6.74 5.91
N VAL A 11 -18.19 6.23 7.12
CA VAL A 11 -18.66 4.88 7.54
C VAL A 11 -20.19 4.80 7.51
N LYS A 12 -20.89 5.85 7.94
CA LYS A 12 -22.36 5.92 7.91
C LYS A 12 -22.92 6.03 6.50
N GLU A 13 -22.23 6.71 5.59
CA GLU A 13 -22.64 6.83 4.18
C GLU A 13 -22.46 5.51 3.41
N SER A 14 -21.59 4.60 3.86
CA SER A 14 -21.33 3.33 3.16
C SER A 14 -20.98 2.20 4.14
N PRO A 15 -21.95 1.70 4.93
CA PRO A 15 -21.70 0.70 5.97
C PRO A 15 -21.25 -0.66 5.39
N THR A 16 -21.80 -1.07 4.26
CA THR A 16 -21.46 -2.34 3.59
C THR A 16 -20.00 -2.38 3.12
N LEU A 17 -19.50 -1.26 2.57
CA LEU A 17 -18.10 -1.16 2.15
C LEU A 17 -17.15 -1.07 3.34
N SER A 18 -17.56 -0.39 4.40
CA SER A 18 -16.79 -0.36 5.65
C SER A 18 -16.67 -1.76 6.27
N SER A 19 -17.75 -2.56 6.28
CA SER A 19 -17.72 -3.92 6.83
C SER A 19 -16.88 -4.85 5.98
N MET A 20 -17.07 -4.84 4.66
CA MET A 20 -16.25 -5.61 3.72
C MET A 20 -14.78 -5.23 3.84
N CYS A 21 -14.45 -3.94 3.88
CA CYS A 21 -13.07 -3.51 4.04
C CYS A 21 -12.49 -3.92 5.38
N THR A 22 -13.28 -3.96 6.46
CA THR A 22 -12.79 -4.43 7.77
C THR A 22 -12.42 -5.91 7.70
N LEU A 23 -13.32 -6.75 7.19
CA LEU A 23 -13.08 -8.19 7.00
C LEU A 23 -11.87 -8.45 6.10
N PHE A 24 -11.81 -7.76 4.97
CA PHE A 24 -10.72 -7.90 4.01
C PHE A 24 -9.39 -7.34 4.54
N SER A 25 -9.41 -6.25 5.33
CA SER A 25 -8.21 -5.69 5.94
C SER A 25 -7.61 -6.58 7.02
N ALA A 26 -8.42 -7.44 7.64
CA ALA A 26 -7.95 -8.44 8.58
C ALA A 26 -7.17 -9.57 7.87
N ILE A 27 -7.48 -9.82 6.60
CA ILE A 27 -6.79 -10.80 5.75
C ILE A 27 -5.56 -10.16 5.09
N ASP A 28 -5.73 -8.96 4.53
CA ASP A 28 -4.67 -8.23 3.83
C ASP A 28 -4.77 -6.72 4.08
N ILE A 29 -3.77 -6.18 4.78
CA ILE A 29 -3.68 -4.78 5.15
C ILE A 29 -3.55 -3.83 3.94
N GLN A 30 -3.20 -4.34 2.76
CA GLN A 30 -3.17 -3.57 1.50
C GLN A 30 -4.57 -3.12 1.06
N ILE A 31 -5.62 -3.82 1.46
CA ILE A 31 -7.00 -3.47 1.13
C ILE A 31 -7.38 -2.15 1.81
N LEU A 32 -6.90 -1.94 3.03
CA LEU A 32 -7.07 -0.68 3.75
C LEU A 32 -6.32 0.47 3.04
N ASN A 33 -5.11 0.23 2.55
CA ASN A 33 -4.31 1.24 1.83
C ASN A 33 -4.97 1.64 0.50
N THR A 34 -5.56 0.67 -0.18
CA THR A 34 -6.34 0.83 -1.40
C THR A 34 -7.57 1.70 -1.15
N LEU A 35 -8.31 1.45 -0.05
CA LEU A 35 -9.50 2.21 0.37
C LEU A 35 -9.20 3.67 0.76
N SER A 36 -7.97 3.98 1.19
CA SER A 36 -7.60 5.36 1.51
C SER A 36 -6.97 6.12 0.33
N SER A 37 -6.83 5.45 -0.82
CA SER A 37 -6.02 5.97 -1.93
C SER A 37 -6.80 6.64 -3.06
N ASP A 38 -8.14 6.72 -2.96
CA ASP A 38 -9.03 7.21 -4.03
C ASP A 38 -8.99 6.28 -5.25
N LEU A 39 -9.39 5.02 -5.02
CA LEU A 39 -9.29 3.98 -6.03
C LEU A 39 -10.17 4.31 -7.25
N PHE A 40 -9.58 4.39 -8.44
CA PHE A 40 -10.27 4.72 -9.69
C PHE A 40 -11.02 6.08 -9.69
N GLY A 41 -10.67 7.01 -8.79
CA GLY A 41 -11.36 8.31 -8.68
C GLY A 41 -12.77 8.22 -8.08
N LEU A 42 -13.12 7.08 -7.50
CA LEU A 42 -14.39 6.87 -6.83
C LEU A 42 -14.30 7.43 -5.40
N LYS A 43 -15.06 8.50 -5.12
CA LYS A 43 -15.13 9.16 -3.79
C LYS A 43 -15.45 8.20 -2.64
N ILE A 44 -16.11 7.10 -2.95
CA ILE A 44 -16.43 6.02 -2.01
C ILE A 44 -15.15 5.34 -1.50
N PHE A 45 -14.09 5.23 -2.29
CA PHE A 45 -12.78 4.68 -1.90
C PHE A 45 -11.78 5.78 -1.49
N SER A 46 -12.31 6.86 -0.91
CA SER A 46 -11.56 8.00 -0.39
C SER A 46 -11.79 8.16 1.11
N ALA A 47 -11.55 7.07 1.86
CA ALA A 47 -11.73 7.10 3.31
C ALA A 47 -10.82 8.18 3.95
N PRO A 48 -11.40 9.15 4.69
CA PRO A 48 -10.66 10.27 5.26
C PRO A 48 -9.87 9.80 6.49
N LEU A 49 -8.72 9.17 6.23
CA LEU A 49 -7.80 8.70 7.25
C LEU A 49 -6.81 9.79 7.66
N THR A 50 -6.49 9.82 8.96
CA THR A 50 -5.50 10.74 9.50
C THR A 50 -4.09 10.41 8.95
N GLN A 51 -3.20 11.40 8.93
CA GLN A 51 -1.81 11.20 8.49
C GLN A 51 -1.07 10.15 9.33
N ARG A 52 -1.37 10.06 10.64
CA ARG A 52 -0.84 9.01 11.52
C ARG A 52 -1.32 7.63 11.08
N SER A 53 -2.62 7.46 10.81
CA SER A 53 -3.19 6.19 10.36
C SER A 53 -2.56 5.73 9.03
N LYS A 54 -2.34 6.65 8.08
CA LYS A 54 -1.67 6.33 6.81
C LYS A 54 -0.24 5.84 7.02
N LYS A 55 0.52 6.45 7.95
CA LYS A 55 1.89 6.01 8.27
C LYS A 55 1.92 4.61 8.90
N ILE A 56 0.98 4.32 9.80
CA ILE A 56 0.83 3.01 10.44
C ILE A 56 0.45 1.95 9.39
N MET A 57 -0.47 2.26 8.47
CA MET A 57 -0.84 1.33 7.40
C MET A 57 0.31 1.02 6.45
N LEU A 58 1.12 2.02 6.10
CA LEU A 58 2.30 1.80 5.26
C LEU A 58 3.34 0.91 5.95
N TRP A 59 3.56 1.13 7.25
CA TRP A 59 4.37 0.23 8.07
C TRP A 59 3.77 -1.16 8.17
N GLY A 60 2.44 -1.27 8.27
CA GLY A 60 1.73 -2.55 8.27
C GLY A 60 1.92 -3.33 6.98
N VAL A 61 1.83 -2.69 5.81
CA VAL A 61 2.12 -3.33 4.52
C VAL A 61 3.57 -3.81 4.46
N PHE A 62 4.51 -3.01 4.95
CA PHE A 62 5.92 -3.39 5.01
C PHE A 62 6.15 -4.60 5.94
N ILE A 63 5.52 -4.62 7.12
CA ILE A 63 5.61 -5.75 8.06
C ILE A 63 4.94 -7.01 7.50
N SER A 64 3.78 -6.89 6.82
CA SER A 64 3.11 -8.04 6.19
C SER A 64 4.02 -8.74 5.18
N ILE A 65 4.73 -7.98 4.33
CA ILE A 65 5.72 -8.53 3.39
C ILE A 65 6.81 -9.30 4.16
N PHE A 66 7.33 -8.74 5.25
CA PHE A 66 8.35 -9.41 6.05
C PHE A 66 7.83 -10.68 6.75
N VAL A 67 6.59 -10.67 7.26
CA VAL A 67 6.02 -11.80 8.01
C VAL A 67 5.51 -12.90 7.08
N GLU A 68 5.08 -12.58 5.87
CA GLU A 68 4.58 -13.57 4.90
C GLU A 68 5.72 -14.11 4.03
N ASP A 69 6.54 -13.22 3.45
CA ASP A 69 7.52 -13.62 2.43
C ASP A 69 8.81 -14.21 3.04
N ILE A 70 9.28 -13.70 4.20
CA ILE A 70 10.53 -14.17 4.80
C ILE A 70 10.41 -15.59 5.35
N PRO A 71 9.36 -15.96 6.12
CA PRO A 71 9.20 -17.33 6.59
C PRO A 71 9.06 -18.32 5.43
N GLN A 72 8.39 -17.93 4.34
CA GLN A 72 8.25 -18.78 3.16
C GLN A 72 9.61 -19.05 2.49
N ILE A 73 10.46 -18.02 2.37
CA ILE A 73 11.84 -18.17 1.87
C ILE A 73 12.68 -19.04 2.80
N ILE A 74 12.55 -18.88 4.13
CA ILE A 74 13.29 -19.66 5.13
C ILE A 74 12.88 -21.14 5.08
N ILE A 75 11.58 -21.43 5.05
CA ILE A 75 11.06 -22.81 4.97
C ILE A 75 11.51 -23.46 3.66
N GLN A 76 11.46 -22.75 2.54
CA GLN A 76 11.94 -23.24 1.25
C GLN A 76 13.45 -23.52 1.25
N GLY A 77 14.24 -22.66 1.89
CA GLY A 77 15.69 -22.85 2.06
C GLY A 77 16.04 -24.04 2.96
N LEU A 78 15.35 -24.21 4.08
CA LEU A 78 15.54 -25.35 4.98
C LEU A 78 15.13 -26.67 4.32
N TYR A 79 14.05 -26.66 3.53
CA TYR A 79 13.60 -27.83 2.78
C TYR A 79 14.61 -28.21 1.69
N TYR A 80 15.15 -27.22 0.95
CA TYR A 80 16.20 -27.45 -0.05
C TYR A 80 17.46 -28.07 0.56
N ASN A 81 17.84 -27.66 1.76
CA ASN A 81 19.06 -28.15 2.42
C ASN A 81 18.88 -29.53 3.10
N SER A 82 17.63 -29.96 3.36
CA SER A 82 17.34 -31.20 4.10
C SER A 82 17.00 -32.40 3.20
N VAL A 83 16.65 -32.18 1.93
CA VAL A 83 16.29 -33.26 1.00
C VAL A 83 17.54 -33.73 0.24
N ILE A 84 18.13 -34.84 0.69
CA ILE A 84 19.29 -35.51 0.05
C ILE A 84 18.87 -36.41 -1.15
N THR A 85 17.58 -36.42 -1.52
CA THR A 85 17.09 -37.18 -2.69
C THR A 85 16.27 -36.27 -3.60
N TYR A 86 16.87 -35.88 -4.72
CA TYR A 86 16.23 -35.10 -5.78
C TYR A 86 15.10 -35.89 -6.42
N ASP A 87 13.86 -35.56 -6.10
CA ASP A 87 12.83 -35.53 -7.13
C ASP A 87 12.75 -34.10 -7.67
N LEU A 88 13.18 -33.95 -8.92
CA LEU A 88 13.12 -32.68 -9.68
C LEU A 88 11.69 -32.15 -9.81
N ILE A 89 10.69 -33.02 -9.68
CA ILE A 89 9.28 -32.70 -9.93
C ILE A 89 8.68 -31.85 -8.79
N PRO A 90 8.73 -32.25 -7.49
CA PRO A 90 8.23 -31.41 -6.39
C PRO A 90 8.97 -30.07 -6.28
N SER A 91 10.28 -30.04 -6.56
CA SER A 91 11.09 -28.83 -6.49
C SER A 91 10.75 -27.82 -7.59
N LEU A 92 10.48 -28.27 -8.82
CA LEU A 92 10.00 -27.40 -9.91
C LEU A 92 8.58 -26.89 -9.66
N VAL A 93 7.69 -27.70 -9.06
CA VAL A 93 6.33 -27.27 -8.71
C VAL A 93 6.36 -26.20 -7.61
N LEU A 94 7.22 -26.37 -6.60
CA LEU A 94 7.38 -25.37 -5.54
C LEU A 94 8.10 -24.11 -6.04
N ALA A 95 9.13 -24.25 -6.88
CA ALA A 95 9.83 -23.11 -7.47
C ALA A 95 8.92 -22.32 -8.42
N SER A 96 8.11 -22.98 -9.25
CA SER A 96 7.16 -22.32 -10.13
C SER A 96 6.02 -21.64 -9.35
N GLY A 97 5.48 -22.28 -8.31
CA GLY A 97 4.52 -21.67 -7.40
C GLY A 97 5.08 -20.45 -6.66
N GLY A 98 6.29 -20.57 -6.11
CA GLY A 98 7.02 -19.48 -5.47
C GLY A 98 7.33 -18.34 -6.43
N LEU A 99 7.72 -18.65 -7.68
CA LEU A 99 7.97 -17.66 -8.71
C LEU A 99 6.69 -16.92 -9.13
N VAL A 100 5.55 -17.61 -9.19
CA VAL A 100 4.24 -16.99 -9.48
C VAL A 100 3.83 -16.05 -8.35
N ILE A 101 4.03 -16.44 -7.09
CA ILE A 101 3.73 -15.59 -5.92
C ILE A 101 4.69 -14.40 -5.89
N ALA A 102 6.00 -14.63 -6.10
CA ALA A 102 7.01 -13.59 -6.18
C ALA A 102 6.74 -12.61 -7.32
N ASN A 103 6.36 -13.07 -8.51
CA ASN A 103 5.97 -12.18 -9.61
C ASN A 103 4.73 -11.36 -9.27
N LYS A 104 3.73 -11.95 -8.60
CA LYS A 104 2.58 -11.20 -8.10
C LYS A 104 2.99 -10.15 -7.07
N LEU A 105 3.90 -10.49 -6.15
CA LEU A 105 4.43 -9.58 -5.14
C LEU A 105 5.22 -8.43 -5.76
N VAL A 106 6.11 -8.72 -6.71
CA VAL A 106 6.90 -7.72 -7.45
C VAL A 106 5.99 -6.80 -8.24
N LEU A 107 4.99 -7.35 -8.95
CA LEU A 107 4.04 -6.55 -9.73
C LEU A 107 3.19 -5.64 -8.82
N ARG A 108 2.75 -6.16 -7.67
CA ARG A 108 1.97 -5.41 -6.68
C ARG A 108 2.81 -4.32 -6.00
N SER A 109 4.07 -4.63 -5.69
CA SER A 109 5.07 -3.70 -5.14
C SER A 109 5.44 -2.60 -6.15
N TYR A 110 5.61 -2.98 -7.42
CA TYR A 110 5.90 -2.04 -8.49
C TYR A 110 4.74 -1.07 -8.71
N HIS A 111 3.51 -1.56 -8.71
CA HIS A 111 2.33 -0.72 -8.84
C HIS A 111 2.15 0.23 -7.64
N THR A 112 2.42 -0.23 -6.40
CA THR A 112 2.42 0.67 -5.23
C THR A 112 3.55 1.69 -5.27
N LEU A 113 4.75 1.32 -5.73
CA LEU A 113 5.87 2.24 -5.93
C LEU A 113 5.56 3.31 -6.99
N LEU A 114 4.99 2.92 -8.13
CA LEU A 114 4.55 3.84 -9.17
C LEU A 114 3.50 4.82 -8.66
N ARG A 115 2.48 4.31 -7.95
CA ARG A 115 1.44 5.16 -7.35
C ARG A 115 2.02 6.11 -6.31
N TRP A 116 3.01 5.66 -5.54
CA TRP A 116 3.73 6.50 -4.60
C TRP A 116 4.52 7.61 -5.32
N ASN A 117 5.23 7.28 -6.39
CA ASN A 117 6.03 8.25 -7.12
C ASN A 117 5.15 9.32 -7.78
N HIS A 118 4.03 8.91 -8.38
CA HIS A 118 3.06 9.84 -8.96
C HIS A 118 2.45 10.81 -7.91
N ARG A 119 2.17 10.32 -6.69
CA ARG A 119 1.73 11.18 -5.58
C ARG A 119 2.82 12.17 -5.14
N ARG A 120 4.09 11.74 -5.15
CA ARG A 120 5.23 12.61 -4.80
C ARG A 120 5.38 13.76 -5.79
N ASP A 121 5.21 13.48 -7.08
CA ASP A 121 5.34 14.50 -8.12
C ASP A 121 4.26 15.58 -8.02
N LYS A 122 3.00 15.21 -7.74
CA LYS A 122 1.93 16.20 -7.48
C LYS A 122 2.24 17.10 -6.28
N ILE A 123 2.79 16.54 -5.20
CA ILE A 123 3.18 17.33 -4.02
C ILE A 123 4.35 18.26 -4.36
N ARG A 124 5.29 17.80 -5.18
CA ARG A 124 6.44 18.59 -5.62
C ARG A 124 6.01 19.76 -6.52
N GLU A 125 5.08 19.52 -7.43
CA GLU A 125 4.50 20.52 -8.32
C GLU A 125 3.70 21.57 -7.53
N TYR A 126 2.86 21.14 -6.59
CA TYR A 126 2.14 22.06 -5.70
C TYR A 126 3.09 22.98 -4.92
N ASN A 127 4.15 22.41 -4.33
CA ASN A 127 5.15 23.20 -3.60
C ASN A 127 5.93 24.16 -4.53
N ARG A 128 6.19 23.76 -5.79
CA ARG A 128 6.83 24.63 -6.78
C ARG A 128 5.95 25.82 -7.14
N ASN A 129 4.67 25.59 -7.43
CA ASN A 129 3.71 26.64 -7.78
C ASN A 129 3.51 27.63 -6.61
N ARG A 130 3.50 27.14 -5.36
CA ARG A 130 3.44 27.99 -4.17
C ARG A 130 4.67 28.90 -4.03
N ARG A 131 5.87 28.40 -4.34
CA ARG A 131 7.10 29.22 -4.33
C ARG A 131 7.09 30.28 -5.43
N LEU A 132 6.63 29.94 -6.63
CA LEU A 132 6.52 30.88 -7.74
C LEU A 132 5.51 32.01 -7.44
N SER A 133 4.37 31.67 -6.85
CA SER A 133 3.38 32.65 -6.41
C SER A 133 3.94 33.58 -5.33
N ALA A 134 4.64 33.05 -4.32
CA ALA A 134 5.27 33.86 -3.28
C ALA A 134 6.38 34.78 -3.84
N ALA A 135 7.16 34.32 -4.82
CA ALA A 135 8.18 35.13 -5.49
C ALA A 135 7.55 36.25 -6.33
N SER A 136 6.47 35.97 -7.07
CA SER A 136 5.74 36.96 -7.86
C SER A 136 5.14 38.06 -6.97
N ILE A 137 4.48 37.70 -5.87
CA ILE A 137 3.93 38.67 -4.91
C ILE A 137 5.04 39.56 -4.32
N ARG A 138 6.21 38.99 -4.05
CA ARG A 138 7.36 39.74 -3.53
C ARG A 138 7.93 40.72 -4.57
N SER A 139 7.92 40.37 -5.85
CA SER A 139 8.36 41.25 -6.95
C SER A 139 7.40 42.43 -7.22
N ILE A 140 6.09 42.22 -7.04
CA ILE A 140 5.08 43.29 -7.19
C ILE A 140 5.19 44.32 -6.07
N ARG A 141 5.56 43.88 -4.85
CA ARG A 141 5.72 44.75 -3.68
C ARG A 141 7.04 45.55 -3.68
N SER A 142 8.03 45.13 -4.46
CA SER A 142 9.34 45.82 -4.55
C SER A 142 9.44 46.79 -5.72
N ASN A 143 8.35 47.00 -6.46
CA ASN A 143 8.23 47.91 -7.60
C ASN A 143 7.18 48.97 -7.26
#